data_AF-A0A1U7H2N9-F1
#
_entry.id   AF-A0A1U7H2N9-F1
#
_cell.length_a   1.000
_cell.length_b   1.000
_cell.length_c   1.000
_cell.angle_alpha   90.00
_cell.angle_beta   90.00
_cell.angle_gamma   90.00
#
_symmetry.space_group_name_H-M   'P 1'
#
loop_
_entity.id
_entity.type
_entity.pdbx_description
1 polymer ?
#
loop_
_entity_poly.entity_id
_entity_poly.type
_entity_poly.pdbx_seq_one_letter_code
_entity_poly.pdbx_strand_id
1 'polypeptide(L)'
;MTPLQDANTVTAHTTPSVDFETDEQKETDPLDELPGEVEMTLFEHLEELRLRIFYALIAVAVSVVGCFFAVKPIVQLLEVPAKGVKFLQLAPGEYFFVSLKVAGYSGLLLASPFILYQIVQFVLPGLTRRERRLLAPIVLGSTVLFAVGLVFAYSLLIPAALKFFISYGADVVEQLWSIDKYFEFVLLLLFSTGLAFQVPIIQLLLGSLGIVSSKQMLSGWRYVILGAVVLGAVITPSTDPLTQTLLAGAVLGLYFSGIGLVKLIGK
;
A
#
# COMPACT_ATOMS: atom_id res chain seq x y z
N MET A 1 -41.67 -29.99 -96.23
CA MET A 1 -42.76 -30.35 -95.30
C MET A 1 -42.48 -29.65 -93.98
N THR A 2 -43.33 -28.68 -93.62
CA THR A 2 -43.42 -27.93 -92.33
C THR A 2 -43.83 -28.86 -91.16
N PRO A 3 -43.80 -28.48 -89.85
CA PRO A 3 -43.99 -27.13 -89.23
C PRO A 3 -42.94 -26.72 -88.14
N LEU A 4 -42.75 -25.42 -87.83
CA LEU A 4 -43.25 -24.59 -86.68
C LEU A 4 -43.19 -25.30 -85.30
N GLN A 5 -42.89 -24.72 -84.13
CA GLN A 5 -42.48 -23.43 -83.55
C GLN A 5 -42.56 -23.69 -82.01
N ASP A 6 -41.70 -23.10 -81.16
CA ASP A 6 -41.91 -22.79 -79.70
C ASP A 6 -40.52 -22.49 -79.06
N ALA A 7 -40.16 -21.29 -78.62
CA ALA A 7 -40.68 -20.41 -77.55
C ALA A 7 -40.28 -20.85 -76.12
N ASN A 8 -39.49 -19.98 -75.45
CA ASN A 8 -39.27 -19.85 -73.99
C ASN A 8 -38.44 -20.98 -73.31
N THR A 9 -37.62 -20.82 -72.27
CA THR A 9 -37.15 -19.72 -71.38
C THR A 9 -36.03 -20.30 -70.50
N VAL A 10 -34.94 -19.55 -70.27
CA VAL A 10 -34.31 -19.28 -68.95
C VAL A 10 -34.06 -20.47 -68.01
N THR A 11 -32.80 -20.90 -67.85
CA THR A 11 -31.96 -20.68 -66.64
C THR A 11 -30.69 -21.52 -66.69
N ALA A 12 -29.57 -20.90 -66.33
CA ALA A 12 -28.29 -21.55 -66.12
C ALA A 12 -28.39 -22.53 -64.94
N HIS A 13 -27.93 -23.76 -65.14
CA HIS A 13 -27.61 -24.66 -64.04
C HIS A 13 -26.41 -24.10 -63.26
N THR A 14 -26.70 -23.29 -62.24
CA THR A 14 -25.77 -23.03 -61.13
C THR A 14 -25.98 -24.15 -60.13
N THR A 15 -25.06 -25.11 -60.14
CA THR A 15 -24.85 -26.02 -59.02
C THR A 15 -24.56 -25.15 -57.79
N PRO A 16 -25.24 -25.33 -56.65
CA PRO A 16 -24.85 -24.64 -55.43
C PRO A 16 -23.51 -25.23 -54.99
N SER A 17 -22.45 -24.43 -55.07
CA SER A 17 -21.23 -24.69 -54.31
C SER A 17 -21.61 -24.61 -52.83
N VAL A 18 -21.65 -25.76 -52.18
CA VAL A 18 -21.68 -25.83 -50.73
C VAL A 18 -20.32 -25.34 -50.28
N ASP A 19 -20.23 -24.03 -49.99
CA ASP A 19 -19.11 -23.43 -49.32
C ASP A 19 -19.07 -24.04 -47.91
N PHE A 20 -18.22 -25.05 -47.74
CA PHE A 20 -17.72 -25.41 -46.42
C PHE A 20 -16.85 -24.25 -45.96
N GLU A 21 -17.47 -23.23 -45.39
CA GLU A 21 -16.79 -22.36 -44.44
C GLU A 21 -16.27 -23.30 -43.34
N THR A 22 -14.99 -23.63 -43.42
CA THR A 22 -14.21 -24.11 -42.29
C THR A 22 -14.37 -23.06 -41.20
N ASP A 23 -15.34 -23.31 -40.33
CA ASP A 23 -15.46 -22.66 -39.03
C ASP A 23 -14.12 -22.94 -38.34
N GLU A 24 -13.22 -21.96 -38.37
CA GLU A 24 -12.02 -21.96 -37.55
C GLU A 24 -12.53 -21.98 -36.11
N GLN A 25 -12.75 -23.18 -35.58
CA GLN A 25 -12.86 -23.42 -34.16
C GLN A 25 -11.56 -22.93 -33.56
N LYS A 26 -11.58 -21.66 -33.15
CA LYS A 26 -10.61 -21.06 -32.26
C LYS A 26 -10.61 -21.95 -31.03
N GLU A 27 -9.63 -22.83 -30.96
CA GLU A 27 -9.40 -23.75 -29.85
C GLU A 27 -9.20 -22.89 -28.60
N THR A 28 -10.31 -22.57 -27.93
CA THR A 28 -10.32 -21.93 -26.62
C THR A 28 -9.71 -22.93 -25.68
N ASP A 29 -8.46 -22.70 -25.29
CA ASP A 29 -7.77 -23.45 -24.26
C ASP A 29 -8.72 -23.66 -23.07
N PRO A 30 -9.07 -24.90 -22.68
CA PRO A 30 -9.98 -25.18 -21.56
C PRO A 30 -9.48 -24.61 -20.22
N LEU A 31 -8.22 -24.18 -20.15
CA LEU A 31 -7.66 -23.47 -18.99
C LEU A 31 -8.00 -21.97 -18.97
N ASP A 32 -8.64 -21.44 -20.02
CA ASP A 32 -9.05 -20.04 -20.11
C ASP A 32 -10.46 -19.78 -19.52
N GLU A 33 -11.17 -20.80 -19.05
CA GLU A 33 -12.38 -20.64 -18.23
C GLU A 33 -12.08 -20.89 -16.74
N LEU A 34 -11.42 -19.92 -16.10
CA LEU A 34 -11.46 -19.82 -14.64
C LEU A 34 -12.76 -19.09 -14.23
N PRO A 35 -13.59 -19.66 -13.35
CA PRO A 35 -14.84 -19.02 -12.93
C PRO A 35 -14.52 -17.75 -12.15
N GLY A 36 -14.84 -16.58 -12.71
CA GLY A 36 -14.65 -15.31 -12.01
C GLY A 36 -14.32 -14.09 -12.87
N GLU A 37 -14.51 -14.12 -14.20
CA GLU A 37 -14.61 -12.87 -14.97
C GLU A 37 -15.99 -12.25 -14.72
N VAL A 38 -16.10 -11.59 -13.58
CA VAL A 38 -17.21 -10.64 -13.38
C VAL A 38 -16.74 -9.35 -14.02
N GLU A 39 -17.06 -9.16 -15.30
CA GLU A 39 -17.12 -7.82 -15.86
C GLU A 39 -18.12 -7.04 -15.00
N MET A 40 -17.60 -6.19 -14.13
CA MET A 40 -18.42 -5.45 -13.19
C MET A 40 -18.75 -4.06 -13.75
N THR A 41 -19.97 -3.61 -13.51
CA THR A 41 -20.39 -2.25 -13.82
C THR A 41 -19.73 -1.25 -12.86
N LEU A 42 -19.63 0.03 -13.23
CA LEU A 42 -19.07 1.06 -12.35
C LEU A 42 -19.82 1.16 -11.01
N PHE A 43 -21.13 0.90 -11.01
CA PHE A 43 -21.93 0.90 -9.79
C PHE A 43 -21.55 -0.26 -8.86
N GLU A 44 -21.34 -1.46 -9.42
CA GLU A 44 -20.86 -2.62 -8.66
C GLU A 44 -19.46 -2.38 -8.09
N HIS A 45 -18.57 -1.69 -8.83
CA HIS A 45 -17.23 -1.35 -8.34
C HIS A 45 -17.28 -0.36 -7.16
N LEU A 46 -18.19 0.63 -7.22
CA LEU A 46 -18.41 1.55 -6.10
C LEU A 46 -19.03 0.85 -4.88
N GLU A 47 -19.90 -0.12 -5.11
CA GLU A 47 -20.49 -0.94 -4.03
C GLU A 47 -19.43 -1.82 -3.37
N GLU A 48 -18.53 -2.42 -4.16
CA GLU A 48 -17.37 -3.14 -3.64
C GLU A 48 -16.49 -2.21 -2.79
N LEU A 49 -16.14 -1.02 -3.29
CA LEU A 49 -15.35 -0.05 -2.52
C LEU A 49 -15.96 0.21 -1.13
N ARG A 50 -17.29 0.43 -1.07
CA ARG A 50 -18.01 0.66 0.18
C ARG A 50 -17.86 -0.52 1.14
N LEU A 51 -18.07 -1.75 0.65
CA LEU A 51 -17.96 -2.96 1.47
C LEU A 51 -16.52 -3.18 1.97
N ARG A 52 -15.53 -2.97 1.10
CA ARG A 52 -14.10 -3.11 1.43
C ARG A 52 -13.68 -2.11 2.51
N ILE A 53 -14.12 -0.85 2.39
CA ILE A 53 -13.92 0.18 3.43
C ILE A 53 -14.59 -0.24 4.73
N PHE A 54 -15.82 -0.74 4.69
CA PHE A 54 -16.54 -1.18 5.88
C PHE A 54 -15.81 -2.32 6.62
N TYR A 55 -15.34 -3.34 5.89
CA TYR A 55 -14.55 -4.43 6.48
C TYR A 55 -13.20 -3.94 7.04
N ALA A 56 -12.52 -3.02 6.34
CA ALA A 56 -11.29 -2.43 6.84
C ALA A 56 -11.53 -1.64 8.15
N LEU A 57 -12.62 -0.88 8.23
CA LEU A 57 -13.00 -0.15 9.45
C LEU A 57 -13.33 -1.09 10.61
N ILE A 58 -14.03 -2.21 10.36
CA ILE A 58 -14.28 -3.23 11.39
C ILE A 58 -12.96 -3.81 11.89
N ALA A 59 -12.05 -4.20 10.98
CA ALA A 59 -10.76 -4.75 11.37
C ALA A 59 -9.93 -3.77 12.21
N VAL A 60 -9.93 -2.48 11.84
CA VAL A 60 -9.31 -1.42 12.63
C VAL A 60 -9.98 -1.31 14.00
N ALA A 61 -11.30 -1.22 14.07
CA ALA A 61 -12.03 -1.08 15.33
C ALA A 61 -11.74 -2.26 16.28
N VAL A 62 -11.81 -3.49 15.79
CA VAL A 62 -11.50 -4.70 16.57
C VAL A 62 -10.04 -4.68 17.05
N SER A 63 -9.10 -4.30 16.17
CA SER A 63 -7.68 -4.22 16.52
C SER A 63 -7.40 -3.13 17.56
N VAL A 64 -8.04 -1.96 17.45
CA VAL A 64 -7.92 -0.86 18.42
C VAL A 64 -8.49 -1.29 19.78
N VAL A 65 -9.66 -1.93 19.81
CA VAL A 65 -10.24 -2.46 21.06
C VAL A 65 -9.31 -3.50 21.68
N GLY A 66 -8.77 -4.43 20.89
CA GLY A 66 -7.78 -5.41 21.35
C GLY A 66 -6.51 -4.76 21.93
N CYS A 67 -5.94 -3.79 21.22
CA CYS A 67 -4.77 -3.02 21.68
C CYS A 67 -5.07 -2.18 22.91
N PHE A 68 -6.30 -1.70 23.09
CA PHE A 68 -6.70 -0.95 24.28
C PHE A 68 -6.68 -1.84 25.54
N PHE A 69 -7.19 -3.07 25.46
CA PHE A 69 -7.07 -4.03 26.56
C PHE A 69 -5.61 -4.43 26.84
N ALA A 70 -4.77 -4.46 25.80
CA ALA A 70 -3.35 -4.74 25.88
C ALA A 70 -2.47 -3.48 25.95
N VAL A 71 -3.00 -2.32 26.37
CA VAL A 71 -2.24 -1.06 26.26
C VAL A 71 -0.99 -1.03 27.14
N LYS A 72 -1.05 -1.61 28.34
CA LYS A 72 0.07 -1.63 29.29
C LYS A 72 1.34 -2.29 28.72
N PRO A 73 1.30 -3.53 28.18
CA PRO A 73 2.49 -4.13 27.58
C PRO A 73 2.97 -3.38 26.33
N ILE A 74 2.06 -2.76 25.56
CA ILE A 74 2.46 -1.95 24.39
C ILE A 74 3.21 -0.69 24.84
N VAL A 75 2.70 0.02 25.85
CA VAL A 75 3.37 1.17 26.47
C VAL A 75 4.76 0.78 26.97
N GLN A 76 4.87 -0.32 27.72
CA GLN A 76 6.16 -0.82 28.23
C GLN A 76 7.14 -1.15 27.11
N LEU A 77 6.67 -1.75 26.00
CA LEU A 77 7.50 -2.04 24.83
C LEU A 77 8.03 -0.74 24.19
N LEU A 78 7.15 0.24 24.03
CA LEU A 78 7.49 1.53 23.43
C LEU A 78 8.39 2.39 24.33
N GLU A 79 8.41 2.19 25.65
CA GLU A 79 9.32 2.88 26.58
C GLU A 79 10.76 2.33 26.55
N VAL A 80 10.98 1.09 26.07
CA VAL A 80 12.31 0.45 26.07
C VAL A 80 13.40 1.31 25.41
N PRO A 81 13.19 1.97 24.26
CA PRO A 81 14.17 2.85 23.64
C PRO A 81 14.51 4.11 24.47
N ALA A 82 13.63 4.53 25.38
CA ALA A 82 13.81 5.70 26.25
C ALA A 82 14.27 5.36 27.67
N LYS A 83 14.81 4.15 27.89
CA LYS A 83 15.34 3.74 29.20
C LYS A 83 16.34 4.77 29.75
N GLY A 84 16.04 5.28 30.95
CA GLY A 84 16.85 6.28 31.65
C GLY A 84 16.25 7.69 31.64
N VAL A 85 15.24 7.95 30.82
CA VAL A 85 14.47 9.21 30.84
C VAL A 85 13.35 9.11 31.89
N LYS A 86 13.17 10.18 32.67
CA LYS A 86 12.02 10.30 33.57
C LYS A 86 10.85 10.95 32.84
N PHE A 87 9.71 10.27 32.80
CA PHE A 87 8.48 10.81 32.25
C PHE A 87 7.73 11.64 33.31
N LEU A 88 7.25 12.80 32.89
CA LEU A 88 6.37 13.66 33.67
C LEU A 88 4.95 13.59 33.10
N GLN A 89 4.00 13.50 34.02
CA GLN A 89 2.59 13.68 33.72
C GLN A 89 2.18 15.10 34.11
N LEU A 90 1.84 15.92 33.11
CA LEU A 90 1.46 17.32 33.27
C LEU A 90 0.03 17.48 33.77
N ALA A 91 -0.85 16.53 33.47
CA ALA A 91 -2.24 16.53 33.93
C ALA A 91 -2.70 15.11 34.35
N PRO A 92 -3.54 14.96 35.40
CA PRO A 92 -4.01 13.66 35.87
C PRO A 92 -4.68 12.78 34.80
N GLY A 93 -5.29 13.39 33.78
CA GLY A 93 -5.95 12.67 32.67
C GLY A 93 -5.04 12.34 31.46
N GLU A 94 -3.80 12.84 31.41
CA GLU A 94 -2.92 12.71 30.24
C GLU A 94 -2.65 11.25 29.86
N TYR A 95 -2.36 10.39 30.84
CA TYR A 95 -2.10 8.97 30.59
C TYR A 95 -3.30 8.24 29.94
N PHE A 96 -4.53 8.65 30.25
CA PHE A 96 -5.72 8.07 29.61
C PHE A 96 -5.78 8.40 28.12
N PHE A 97 -5.50 9.66 27.74
CA PHE A 97 -5.42 10.06 26.33
C PHE A 97 -4.25 9.42 25.61
N VAL A 98 -3.09 9.28 26.27
CA VAL A 98 -1.96 8.53 25.73
C VAL A 98 -2.34 7.08 25.48
N SER A 99 -3.03 6.44 26.41
CA SER A 99 -3.49 5.06 26.26
C SER A 99 -4.42 4.89 25.04
N LEU A 100 -5.32 5.84 24.82
CA LEU A 100 -6.17 5.91 23.62
C LEU A 100 -5.34 6.08 22.34
N LYS A 101 -4.36 6.99 22.31
CA LYS A 101 -3.45 7.18 21.17
C LYS A 101 -2.67 5.90 20.87
N VAL A 102 -2.05 5.29 21.88
CA VAL A 102 -1.28 4.05 21.75
C VAL A 102 -2.16 2.93 21.19
N ALA A 103 -3.36 2.75 21.73
CA ALA A 103 -4.30 1.75 21.23
C ALA A 103 -4.75 2.03 19.79
N GLY A 104 -5.03 3.29 19.46
CA GLY A 104 -5.42 3.74 18.13
C GLY A 104 -4.36 3.45 17.07
N TYR A 105 -3.14 3.97 17.28
CA TYR A 105 -2.04 3.78 16.34
C TYR A 105 -1.61 2.31 16.26
N SER A 106 -1.47 1.62 17.40
CA SER A 106 -1.06 0.20 17.40
C SER A 106 -2.12 -0.70 16.78
N GLY A 107 -3.40 -0.42 17.02
CA GLY A 107 -4.51 -1.14 16.39
C GLY A 107 -4.55 -0.92 14.88
N LEU A 108 -4.28 0.31 14.41
CA LEU A 108 -4.17 0.61 12.99
C LEU A 108 -2.97 -0.09 12.34
N LEU A 109 -1.82 -0.13 13.01
CA LEU A 109 -0.64 -0.87 12.57
C LEU A 109 -0.91 -2.37 12.48
N LEU A 110 -1.61 -2.94 13.47
CA LEU A 110 -1.98 -4.35 13.50
C LEU A 110 -3.01 -4.71 12.40
N ALA A 111 -3.94 -3.80 12.11
CA ALA A 111 -4.93 -3.96 11.05
C ALA A 111 -4.34 -3.76 9.64
N SER A 112 -3.13 -3.20 9.50
CA SER A 112 -2.57 -2.82 8.20
C SER A 112 -2.46 -3.97 7.19
N PRO A 113 -2.08 -5.22 7.55
CA PRO A 113 -2.04 -6.31 6.58
C PRO A 113 -3.42 -6.63 6.00
N PHE A 114 -4.46 -6.53 6.84
CA PHE A 114 -5.84 -6.71 6.41
C PHE A 114 -6.32 -5.55 5.55
N ILE A 115 -5.96 -4.30 5.89
CA ILE A 115 -6.26 -3.12 5.06
C ILE A 115 -5.62 -3.28 3.67
N LEU A 116 -4.35 -3.67 3.61
CA LEU A 116 -3.64 -3.92 2.35
C LEU A 116 -4.34 -5.02 1.53
N TYR A 117 -4.77 -6.10 2.18
CA TYR A 117 -5.55 -7.15 1.53
C TYR A 117 -6.86 -6.61 0.93
N GLN A 118 -7.61 -5.78 1.65
CA GLN A 118 -8.86 -5.21 1.13
C GLN A 118 -8.63 -4.23 -0.03
N ILE A 119 -7.57 -3.41 0.03
CA ILE A 119 -7.18 -2.52 -1.07
C ILE A 119 -6.90 -3.34 -2.33
N VAL A 120 -6.18 -4.45 -2.20
CA VAL A 120 -5.84 -5.30 -3.34
C VAL A 120 -7.08 -5.96 -3.92
N GLN A 121 -7.95 -6.48 -3.06
CA GLN A 121 -9.20 -7.09 -3.50
C GLN A 121 -10.08 -6.09 -4.26
N PHE A 122 -10.09 -4.83 -3.84
CA PHE A 122 -10.78 -3.76 -4.57
C PHE A 122 -10.13 -3.47 -5.93
N VAL A 123 -8.81 -3.51 -6.03
CA VAL A 123 -8.07 -3.24 -7.28
C VAL A 123 -8.17 -4.43 -8.25
N LEU A 124 -8.28 -5.65 -7.73
CA LEU A 124 -8.26 -6.93 -8.47
C LEU A 124 -9.17 -7.00 -9.70
N PRO A 125 -10.44 -6.54 -9.67
CA PRO A 125 -11.34 -6.64 -10.82
C PRO A 125 -10.92 -5.76 -12.00
N GLY A 126 -10.14 -4.71 -11.76
CA GLY A 126 -9.65 -3.80 -12.79
C GLY A 126 -8.39 -4.27 -13.52
N LEU A 127 -7.86 -5.45 -13.20
CA LEU A 127 -6.60 -5.96 -13.73
C LEU A 127 -6.79 -7.10 -14.71
N THR A 128 -5.89 -7.18 -15.69
CA THR A 128 -5.83 -8.32 -16.60
C THR A 128 -5.35 -9.59 -15.87
N ARG A 129 -5.67 -10.77 -16.40
CA ARG A 129 -5.24 -12.07 -15.84
C ARG A 129 -3.73 -12.17 -15.60
N ARG A 130 -2.93 -11.59 -16.51
CA ARG A 130 -1.47 -11.58 -16.40
C ARG A 130 -0.98 -10.71 -15.24
N GLU A 131 -1.62 -9.56 -15.03
CA GLU A 131 -1.26 -8.63 -13.94
C GLU A 131 -1.76 -9.13 -12.58
N ARG A 132 -2.91 -9.82 -12.54
CA ARG A 132 -3.41 -10.49 -11.32
C ARG A 132 -2.38 -11.47 -10.73
N ARG A 133 -1.61 -12.15 -11.56
CA ARG A 133 -0.53 -13.05 -11.09
C ARG A 133 0.63 -12.29 -10.42
N LEU A 134 0.90 -11.05 -10.84
CA LEU A 134 1.92 -10.20 -10.25
C LEU A 134 1.46 -9.56 -8.93
N LEU A 135 0.16 -9.36 -8.74
CA LEU A 135 -0.37 -8.81 -7.48
C LEU A 135 -0.05 -9.68 -6.27
N ALA A 136 -0.26 -11.01 -6.35
CA ALA A 136 -0.07 -11.90 -5.22
C ALA A 136 1.32 -11.78 -4.55
N PRO A 137 2.45 -11.89 -5.28
CA PRO A 137 3.77 -11.71 -4.67
C PRO A 137 4.04 -10.26 -4.21
N ILE A 138 3.48 -9.25 -4.89
CA ILE A 138 3.61 -7.84 -4.48
C ILE A 138 2.96 -7.61 -3.12
N VAL A 139 1.80 -8.23 -2.85
CA VAL A 139 1.05 -8.06 -1.60
C VAL A 139 1.66 -8.81 -0.43
N LEU A 140 2.15 -10.02 -0.69
CA LEU A 140 2.95 -10.73 0.31
C LEU A 140 4.21 -9.93 0.64
N GLY A 141 4.89 -9.42 -0.39
CA GLY A 141 6.02 -8.50 -0.24
C GLY A 141 5.66 -7.23 0.54
N SER A 142 4.47 -6.66 0.34
CA SER A 142 4.03 -5.44 1.00
C SER A 142 3.80 -5.63 2.49
N THR A 143 3.20 -6.76 2.88
CA THR A 143 3.00 -7.13 4.28
C THR A 143 4.34 -7.35 4.99
N VAL A 144 5.27 -8.06 4.34
CA VAL A 144 6.63 -8.26 4.88
C VAL A 144 7.36 -6.92 4.99
N LEU A 145 7.31 -6.09 3.95
CA LEU A 145 8.00 -4.81 3.92
C LEU A 145 7.43 -3.82 4.94
N PHE A 146 6.12 -3.86 5.20
CA PHE A 146 5.49 -3.11 6.29
C PHE A 146 6.06 -3.52 7.65
N ALA A 147 6.12 -4.83 7.93
CA ALA A 147 6.69 -5.35 9.18
C ALA A 147 8.17 -4.98 9.33
N VAL A 148 8.96 -5.10 8.25
CA VAL A 148 10.35 -4.64 8.22
C VAL A 148 10.44 -3.14 8.51
N GLY A 149 9.54 -2.33 7.96
CA GLY A 149 9.45 -0.90 8.24
C GLY A 149 9.21 -0.58 9.70
N LEU A 150 8.33 -1.33 10.37
CA LEU A 150 8.09 -1.19 11.82
C LEU A 150 9.32 -1.57 12.64
N VAL A 151 9.97 -2.69 12.30
CA VAL A 151 11.20 -3.13 12.97
C VAL A 151 12.33 -2.10 12.78
N PHE A 152 12.48 -1.56 11.56
CA PHE A 152 13.44 -0.52 11.22
C PHE A 152 13.19 0.77 12.01
N ALA A 153 11.94 1.22 12.08
CA ALA A 153 11.57 2.39 12.87
C ALA A 153 11.86 2.20 14.36
N TYR A 154 11.43 1.06 14.93
CA TYR A 154 11.60 0.77 16.35
C TYR A 154 13.07 0.58 16.75
N SER A 155 13.85 -0.11 15.93
CA SER A 155 15.21 -0.53 16.28
C SER A 155 16.28 0.48 15.87
N LEU A 156 16.01 1.32 14.87
CA LEU A 156 17.00 2.22 14.30
C LEU A 156 16.58 3.70 14.40
N LEU A 157 15.40 4.06 13.89
CA LEU A 157 14.99 5.47 13.82
C LEU A 157 14.69 6.07 15.20
N ILE A 158 13.88 5.39 16.02
CA ILE A 158 13.55 5.88 17.37
C ILE A 158 14.84 6.01 18.20
N PRO A 159 15.69 4.98 18.37
CA PRO A 159 16.86 5.10 19.23
C PRO A 159 17.86 6.15 18.72
N ALA A 160 18.01 6.30 17.40
CA ALA A 160 18.87 7.35 16.82
C ALA A 160 18.36 8.75 17.18
N ALA A 161 17.05 8.99 17.04
CA ALA A 161 16.44 10.27 17.38
C ALA A 161 16.52 10.56 18.89
N LEU A 162 16.18 9.59 19.73
CA LEU A 162 16.24 9.75 21.19
C LEU A 162 17.67 10.00 21.66
N LYS A 163 18.66 9.25 21.14
CA LYS A 163 20.06 9.47 21.45
C LYS A 163 20.53 10.86 21.07
N PHE A 164 20.10 11.37 19.91
CA PHE A 164 20.39 12.74 19.51
C PHE A 164 19.85 13.75 20.52
N PHE A 165 18.55 13.70 20.85
CA PHE A 165 17.95 14.62 21.82
C PHE A 165 18.61 14.54 23.20
N ILE A 166 18.88 13.33 23.67
CA ILE A 166 19.56 13.11 24.95
C ILE A 166 20.97 13.73 24.91
N SER A 167 21.75 13.47 23.86
CA SER A 167 23.12 13.99 23.74
C SER A 167 23.17 15.51 23.57
N TYR A 168 22.19 16.09 22.88
CA TYR A 168 22.12 17.53 22.63
C TYR A 168 21.84 18.32 23.91
N GLY A 169 21.04 17.77 24.82
CA GLY A 169 20.68 18.41 26.10
C GLY A 169 21.53 17.99 27.30
N ALA A 170 22.48 17.06 27.15
CA ALA A 170 23.13 16.31 28.24
C ALA A 170 23.81 17.17 29.33
N ASP A 171 24.21 18.40 29.01
CA ASP A 171 24.94 19.29 29.92
C ASP A 171 24.25 20.64 30.17
N VAL A 172 23.00 20.78 29.70
CA VAL A 172 22.29 22.08 29.71
C VAL A 172 21.02 22.01 30.55
N VAL A 173 20.26 20.91 30.47
CA VAL A 173 18.94 20.79 31.12
C VAL A 173 18.74 19.37 31.66
N GLU A 174 18.16 19.23 32.86
CA GLU A 174 17.71 17.93 33.35
C GLU A 174 16.58 17.38 32.46
N GLN A 175 16.70 16.13 32.03
CA GLN A 175 15.84 15.56 31.02
C GLN A 175 14.56 14.98 31.63
N LEU A 176 13.54 15.83 31.72
CA LEU A 176 12.16 15.48 32.06
C LEU A 176 11.30 15.59 30.81
N TRP A 177 10.70 14.49 30.36
CA TRP A 177 9.91 14.47 29.12
C TRP A 177 8.42 14.29 29.43
N SER A 178 7.55 15.01 28.73
CA SER A 178 6.10 14.75 28.79
C SER A 178 5.81 13.39 28.16
N ILE A 179 5.01 12.59 28.86
CA ILE A 179 4.56 11.30 28.36
C ILE A 179 3.76 11.44 27.06
N ASP A 180 2.86 12.43 26.97
CA ASP A 180 2.08 12.67 25.74
C ASP A 180 2.97 12.98 24.55
N LYS A 181 3.95 13.87 24.70
CA LYS A 181 4.86 14.25 23.61
C LYS A 181 5.79 13.13 23.18
N TYR A 182 6.25 12.33 24.12
CA TYR A 182 7.05 11.15 23.80
C TYR A 182 6.27 10.13 22.97
N PHE A 183 5.09 9.74 23.42
CA PHE A 183 4.28 8.74 22.71
C PHE A 183 3.74 9.28 21.39
N GLU A 184 3.36 10.55 21.32
CA GLU A 184 2.99 11.21 20.06
C GLU A 184 4.13 11.11 19.03
N PHE A 185 5.36 11.44 19.43
CA PHE A 185 6.54 11.31 18.57
C PHE A 185 6.78 9.87 18.11
N VAL A 186 6.85 8.93 19.06
CA VAL A 186 7.14 7.51 18.78
C VAL A 186 6.09 6.87 17.87
N LEU A 187 4.81 7.08 18.17
CA LEU A 187 3.70 6.49 17.41
C LEU A 187 3.63 7.06 15.98
N LEU A 188 3.79 8.38 15.82
CA LEU A 188 3.81 9.01 14.50
C LEU A 188 5.03 8.57 13.68
N LEU A 189 6.20 8.44 14.30
CA LEU A 189 7.40 7.96 13.62
C LEU A 189 7.26 6.50 13.16
N LEU A 190 6.70 5.61 14.01
CA LEU A 190 6.40 4.23 13.64
C LEU A 190 5.41 4.16 12.47
N PHE A 191 4.30 4.90 12.59
CA PHE A 191 3.23 4.89 11.61
C PHE A 191 3.69 5.44 10.25
N SER A 192 4.31 6.62 10.25
CA SER A 192 4.81 7.26 9.04
C SER A 192 5.90 6.43 8.35
N THR A 193 6.80 5.81 9.11
CA THR A 193 7.83 4.93 8.55
C THR A 193 7.21 3.65 7.97
N GLY A 194 6.27 3.02 8.67
CA GLY A 194 5.55 1.86 8.14
C GLY A 194 4.86 2.16 6.80
N LEU A 195 4.22 3.32 6.69
CA LEU A 195 3.65 3.80 5.42
C LEU A 195 4.72 4.12 4.37
N ALA A 196 5.84 4.73 4.75
CA ALA A 196 6.94 5.00 3.82
C ALA A 196 7.50 3.72 3.20
N PHE A 197 7.56 2.63 3.96
CA PHE A 197 7.96 1.31 3.45
C PHE A 197 6.98 0.73 2.42
N GLN A 198 5.79 1.32 2.22
CA GLN A 198 4.89 0.95 1.12
C GLN A 198 5.22 1.68 -0.20
N VAL A 199 6.07 2.71 -0.18
CA VAL A 199 6.47 3.44 -1.39
C VAL A 199 7.05 2.51 -2.46
N PRO A 200 8.00 1.59 -2.17
CA PRO A 200 8.51 0.65 -3.17
C PRO A 200 7.44 -0.27 -3.76
N ILE A 201 6.45 -0.67 -2.94
CA ILE A 201 5.33 -1.51 -3.37
C ILE A 201 4.43 -0.76 -4.34
N ILE A 202 4.12 0.50 -4.04
CA ILE A 202 3.34 1.36 -4.92
C ILE A 202 4.09 1.55 -6.25
N GLN A 203 5.39 1.79 -6.21
CA GLN A 203 6.21 1.90 -7.42
C GLN A 203 6.21 0.61 -8.24
N LEU A 204 6.36 -0.55 -7.58
CA LEU A 204 6.26 -1.86 -8.23
C LEU A 204 4.90 -2.07 -8.88
N LEU A 205 3.82 -1.71 -8.20
CA LEU A 205 2.46 -1.82 -8.72
C LEU A 205 2.30 -0.93 -9.97
N LEU A 206 2.62 0.36 -9.87
CA LEU A 206 2.53 1.30 -10.98
C LEU A 206 3.40 0.92 -12.18
N GLY A 207 4.62 0.41 -11.91
CA GLY A 207 5.52 -0.10 -12.94
C GLY A 207 4.95 -1.36 -13.60
N SER A 208 4.44 -2.31 -12.80
CA SER A 208 3.87 -3.56 -13.31
C SER A 208 2.65 -3.33 -14.20
N LEU A 209 1.83 -2.32 -13.91
CA LEU A 209 0.68 -1.89 -14.71
C LEU A 209 1.08 -1.03 -15.92
N GLY A 210 2.35 -0.65 -16.05
CA GLY A 210 2.82 0.22 -17.14
C GLY A 210 2.36 1.68 -17.03
N ILE A 211 1.84 2.10 -15.87
CA ILE A 211 1.38 3.49 -15.63
C ILE A 211 2.59 4.43 -15.57
N VAL A 212 3.69 3.99 -14.94
CA VAL A 212 4.91 4.79 -14.78
C VAL A 212 6.14 3.94 -15.04
N SER A 213 7.01 4.39 -15.95
CA SER A 213 8.31 3.74 -16.22
C SER A 213 9.37 4.11 -15.17
N SER A 214 10.39 3.25 -15.03
CA SER A 214 11.54 3.52 -14.13
C SER A 214 12.24 4.84 -14.47
N LYS A 215 12.32 5.21 -15.76
CA LYS A 215 12.89 6.49 -16.22
C LYS A 215 12.05 7.69 -15.76
N GLN A 216 10.73 7.59 -15.83
CA GLN A 216 9.84 8.67 -15.37
C GLN A 216 9.96 8.86 -13.85
N MET A 217 9.97 7.78 -13.07
CA MET A 217 10.21 7.87 -11.62
C MET A 217 11.55 8.55 -11.34
N LEU A 218 12.61 8.13 -12.03
CA LEU A 218 13.94 8.69 -11.83
C LEU A 218 14.03 10.16 -12.25
N SER A 219 13.24 10.64 -13.22
CA SER A 219 13.18 12.07 -13.55
C SER A 219 12.43 12.89 -12.48
N GLY A 220 11.44 12.28 -11.82
CA GLY A 220 10.58 12.92 -10.81
C GLY A 220 11.14 12.92 -9.39
N TRP A 221 12.31 12.33 -9.15
CA TRP A 221 12.88 12.13 -7.81
C TRP A 221 12.95 13.40 -6.95
N ARG A 222 13.22 14.57 -7.55
CA ARG A 222 13.30 15.85 -6.83
C ARG A 222 11.96 16.28 -6.22
N TYR A 223 10.87 16.02 -6.93
CA TYR A 223 9.52 16.31 -6.43
C TYR A 223 9.14 15.38 -5.29
N VAL A 224 9.56 14.11 -5.36
CA VAL A 224 9.35 13.14 -4.28
C VAL A 224 10.13 13.53 -3.03
N ILE A 225 11.37 14.02 -3.16
CA ILE A 225 12.12 14.56 -2.03
C ILE A 225 11.38 15.72 -1.40
N LEU A 226 10.97 16.70 -2.21
CA LEU A 226 10.28 17.88 -1.70
C LEU A 226 8.99 17.47 -0.96
N GLY A 227 8.21 16.56 -1.56
CA GLY A 227 7.01 16.01 -0.95
C GLY A 227 7.30 15.25 0.35
N ALA A 228 8.34 14.43 0.39
CA ALA A 228 8.74 13.68 1.59
C ALA A 228 9.19 14.60 2.73
N VAL A 229 9.95 15.66 2.42
CA VAL A 229 10.37 16.66 3.41
C VAL A 229 9.18 17.46 3.92
N VAL A 230 8.27 17.89 3.04
CA VAL A 230 7.06 18.62 3.44
C VAL A 230 6.14 17.73 4.28
N LEU A 231 5.90 16.49 3.87
CA LEU A 231 5.12 15.53 4.65
C LEU A 231 5.79 15.22 5.99
N GLY A 232 7.11 15.05 6.01
CA GLY A 232 7.89 14.92 7.24
C GLY A 232 7.68 16.12 8.16
N ALA A 233 7.74 17.35 7.65
CA ALA A 233 7.52 18.55 8.44
C ALA A 233 6.10 18.67 9.00
N VAL A 234 5.09 18.21 8.27
CA VAL A 234 3.67 18.24 8.69
C VAL A 234 3.35 17.13 9.69
N ILE A 235 3.89 15.93 9.48
CA ILE A 235 3.58 14.73 10.27
C ILE A 235 4.42 14.67 11.54
N THR A 236 5.66 15.17 11.53
CA THR A 236 6.57 15.02 12.67
C THR A 236 6.29 16.10 13.72
N PRO A 237 5.86 15.72 14.94
CA PRO A 237 5.52 16.68 15.98
C PRO A 237 6.73 17.45 16.52
N SER A 238 7.95 16.91 16.35
CA SER A 238 9.17 17.49 16.90
C SER A 238 9.86 18.52 15.99
N THR A 239 9.41 18.69 14.74
CA THR A 239 9.95 19.61 13.70
C THR A 239 11.47 19.85 13.74
N ASP A 240 12.24 18.87 14.20
CA ASP A 240 13.67 19.03 14.41
C ASP A 240 14.43 18.57 13.16
N PRO A 241 15.50 19.28 12.77
CA PRO A 241 16.21 18.99 11.53
C PRO A 241 16.77 17.56 11.45
N LEU A 242 17.10 16.94 12.58
CA LEU A 242 17.70 15.61 12.59
C LEU A 242 16.68 14.53 12.27
N THR A 243 15.54 14.50 12.97
CA THR A 243 14.50 13.50 12.69
C THR A 243 13.94 13.66 11.28
N GLN A 244 13.75 14.90 10.83
CA GLN A 244 13.30 15.20 9.47
C GLN A 244 14.30 14.69 8.42
N THR A 245 15.61 14.95 8.60
CA THR A 245 16.65 14.49 7.67
C THR A 245 16.76 12.96 7.68
N LEU A 246 16.66 12.33 8.86
CA LEU A 246 16.74 10.88 9.00
C LEU A 246 15.56 10.19 8.30
N LEU A 247 14.33 10.68 8.53
CA LEU A 247 13.13 10.16 7.89
C LEU A 247 13.16 10.40 6.37
N ALA A 248 13.53 11.61 5.93
CA ALA A 248 13.66 11.93 4.50
C ALA A 248 14.72 11.04 3.82
N GLY A 249 15.85 10.79 4.48
CA GLY A 249 16.89 9.87 4.02
C GLY A 249 16.38 8.43 3.89
N ALA A 250 15.61 7.94 4.86
CA ALA A 250 15.00 6.61 4.79
C ALA A 250 14.01 6.51 3.62
N VAL A 251 13.11 7.50 3.47
CA VAL A 251 12.14 7.56 2.36
C VAL A 251 12.86 7.61 1.00
N LEU A 252 13.97 8.35 0.92
CA LEU A 252 14.80 8.41 -0.28
C LEU A 252 15.42 7.06 -0.63
N GLY A 253 16.02 6.39 0.34
CA GLY A 253 16.57 5.05 0.16
C GLY A 253 15.51 4.08 -0.35
N LEU A 254 14.30 4.12 0.23
CA LEU A 254 13.16 3.32 -0.21
C LEU A 254 12.73 3.66 -1.64
N TYR A 255 12.62 4.96 -1.96
CA TYR A 255 12.22 5.41 -3.29
C TYR A 255 13.18 4.94 -4.40
N PHE A 256 14.49 5.09 -4.19
CA PHE A 256 15.49 4.60 -5.14
C PHE A 256 15.53 3.08 -5.22
N SER A 257 15.33 2.39 -4.08
CA SER A 257 15.21 0.93 -4.06
C SER A 257 14.01 0.46 -4.90
N GLY A 258 12.86 1.13 -4.77
CA GLY A 258 11.68 0.86 -5.58
C GLY A 258 11.89 1.08 -7.08
N ILE A 259 12.57 2.16 -7.47
CA ILE A 259 12.96 2.36 -8.89
C ILE A 259 13.83 1.21 -9.40
N GLY A 260 14.80 0.77 -8.58
CA GLY A 260 15.66 -0.37 -8.91
C GLY A 260 14.85 -1.65 -9.14
N LEU A 261 13.89 -1.94 -8.27
CA LEU A 261 13.00 -3.09 -8.40
C LEU A 261 12.15 -3.04 -9.68
N VAL A 262 11.59 -1.87 -10.02
CA VAL A 262 10.83 -1.68 -11.27
C VAL A 262 11.70 -1.93 -12.49
N LYS A 263 12.94 -1.41 -12.48
CA LYS A 263 13.89 -1.62 -13.57
C LYS A 263 14.27 -3.09 -13.76
N LEU A 264 14.38 -3.87 -12.68
CA LEU A 264 14.66 -5.31 -12.76
C LEU A 264 13.53 -6.10 -13.40
N ILE A 265 12.28 -5.63 -13.33
CA ILE A 265 11.11 -6.21 -14.00
C ILE A 265 11.11 -5.88 -15.51
N GLY A 266 12.06 -5.07 -15.99
CA GLY A 266 12.22 -4.72 -17.41
C GLY A 266 11.35 -3.54 -17.86
N LYS A 267 10.87 -2.71 -16.92
CA LYS A 267 10.00 -1.54 -17.18
C LYS A 267 10.61 -0.22 -16.70
#